data_AF-H1VXB1-F1
#
_entry.id   AF-H1VXB1-F1
#
_cell.length_a   1.000
_cell.length_b   1.000
_cell.length_c   1.000
_cell.angle_alpha   90.00
_cell.angle_beta   90.00
_cell.angle_gamma   90.00
#
_symmetry.space_group_name_H-M   'P 1'
#
loop_
_entity.id
_entity.type
_entity.pdbx_description
1 polymer ?
#
loop_
_entity_poly.entity_id
_entity_poly.type
_entity_poly.pdbx_seq_one_letter_code
_entity_poly.pdbx_strand_id
1 'polypeptide(L)'
;MNGPLGPEVEVFANALDDCLAPQGTVEEKQARILNLVNTYYDYSNERLSQLRKQARQASVGDTEMDLDDDAEAGSTASLEEIQEWEQERQTWDLVRRLIPLRYSTPKSKSQRTTSATKKNKEGNDLWGAFLANDELAVERRTILEWLQQSASSGPDLNDLVRELQQNADRGDIIAHGWIHTRSAIKLQKGVIGYARPLDVQFPEVARSLVNSDKAPLVAELDPDSVTRQSRKLEPQDEYFERAIWSGGNSGVVLGEEQ
;
A
#
# COMPACT_ATOMS: atom_id res chain seq x y z
N MET A 1 -8.65 12.60 -43.14
CA MET A 1 -8.23 13.84 -42.46
C MET A 1 -8.15 13.50 -40.99
N ASN A 2 -6.92 13.39 -40.49
CA ASN A 2 -6.62 13.00 -39.12
C ASN A 2 -7.15 14.10 -38.19
N GLY A 3 -7.95 13.74 -37.19
CA GLY A 3 -8.29 14.66 -36.11
C GLY A 3 -7.00 15.16 -35.44
N PRO A 4 -7.04 16.34 -34.79
CA PRO A 4 -5.87 16.82 -34.04
C PRO A 4 -5.47 15.74 -33.05
N LEU A 5 -4.28 15.19 -33.24
CA LEU A 5 -3.66 14.32 -32.25
C LEU A 5 -3.57 15.16 -30.97
N GLY A 6 -4.00 14.60 -29.84
CA GLY A 6 -4.05 15.35 -28.58
C GLY A 6 -2.69 15.98 -28.24
N PRO A 7 -2.66 17.04 -27.41
CA PRO A 7 -1.42 17.75 -27.05
C PRO A 7 -0.34 16.82 -26.47
N GLU A 8 -0.73 15.68 -25.93
CA GLU A 8 0.14 14.58 -25.46
C GLU A 8 0.98 13.97 -26.58
N VAL A 9 0.37 13.72 -27.74
CA VAL A 9 1.04 13.11 -28.89
C VAL A 9 2.05 14.08 -29.51
N GLU A 10 1.76 15.38 -29.47
CA GLU A 10 2.70 16.41 -29.94
C GLU A 10 3.91 16.53 -29.02
N VAL A 11 3.71 16.53 -27.70
CA VAL A 11 4.82 16.49 -26.73
C VAL A 11 5.65 15.23 -26.93
N PHE A 12 4.97 14.09 -27.18
CA PHE A 12 5.66 12.83 -27.44
C PHE A 12 6.51 12.88 -28.72
N ALA A 13 5.93 13.35 -29.81
CA ALA A 13 6.60 13.47 -31.10
C ALA A 13 7.82 14.39 -31.00
N ASN A 14 7.69 15.55 -30.35
CA ASN A 14 8.78 16.50 -30.18
C ASN A 14 9.94 15.90 -29.36
N ALA A 15 9.64 15.24 -28.24
CA ALA A 15 10.68 14.62 -27.41
C ALA A 15 11.37 13.45 -28.12
N LEU A 16 10.65 12.70 -28.96
CA LEU A 16 11.20 11.63 -29.79
C LEU A 16 12.09 12.19 -30.91
N ASP A 17 11.65 13.24 -31.59
CA ASP A 17 12.39 13.90 -32.67
C ASP A 17 13.73 14.47 -32.17
N ASP A 18 13.73 15.09 -30.99
CA ASP A 18 14.95 15.57 -30.32
C ASP A 18 15.93 14.42 -29.98
N CYS A 19 15.40 13.24 -29.69
CA CYS A 19 16.18 12.04 -29.37
C CYS A 19 16.77 11.38 -30.63
N LEU A 20 16.02 11.36 -31.73
CA LEU A 20 16.44 10.78 -33.03
C LEU A 20 17.41 11.68 -33.81
N ALA A 21 17.58 12.93 -33.37
CA ALA A 21 18.42 13.89 -34.04
C ALA A 21 19.90 13.39 -34.12
N PRO A 22 20.52 13.42 -35.33
CA PRO A 22 21.71 12.63 -35.65
C PRO A 22 22.99 13.05 -34.91
N GLN A 23 23.00 14.21 -34.27
CA GLN A 23 24.13 14.77 -33.53
C GLN A 23 24.53 13.90 -32.32
N GLY A 24 25.81 13.94 -31.93
CA GLY A 24 26.33 13.43 -30.66
C GLY A 24 27.00 12.04 -30.67
N THR A 25 27.77 11.75 -29.63
CA THR A 25 28.45 10.47 -29.38
C THR A 25 27.46 9.36 -29.00
N VAL A 26 27.89 8.09 -29.03
CA VAL A 26 27.02 6.94 -28.68
C VAL A 26 26.55 7.05 -27.22
N GLU A 27 27.41 7.51 -26.30
CA GLU A 27 27.02 7.75 -24.91
C GLU A 27 26.00 8.89 -24.78
N GLU A 28 26.13 9.98 -25.54
CA GLU A 28 25.18 11.09 -25.54
C GLU A 28 23.82 10.72 -26.14
N LYS A 29 23.81 9.80 -27.13
CA LYS A 29 22.56 9.25 -27.68
C LYS A 29 21.87 8.35 -26.65
N GLN A 30 22.64 7.49 -25.97
CA GLN A 30 22.10 6.65 -24.89
C GLN A 30 21.55 7.50 -23.73
N ALA A 31 22.26 8.56 -23.34
CA ALA A 31 21.80 9.49 -22.30
C ALA A 31 20.50 10.21 -22.70
N ARG A 32 20.33 10.60 -23.97
CA ARG A 32 19.08 11.20 -24.47
C ARG A 32 17.90 10.23 -24.45
N ILE A 33 18.12 8.96 -24.83
CA ILE A 33 17.07 7.92 -24.76
C ILE A 33 16.65 7.69 -23.29
N LEU A 34 17.59 7.68 -22.36
CA LEU A 34 17.27 7.58 -20.93
C LEU A 34 16.52 8.82 -20.43
N ASN A 35 16.87 10.00 -20.93
CA ASN A 35 16.19 11.24 -20.58
C ASN A 35 14.75 11.29 -21.10
N LEU A 36 14.48 10.70 -22.26
CA LEU A 36 13.14 10.59 -22.83
C LEU A 36 12.15 9.94 -21.84
N VAL A 37 12.58 8.91 -21.14
CA VAL A 37 11.76 8.25 -20.11
C VAL A 37 11.51 9.16 -18.91
N ASN A 38 12.50 9.97 -18.51
CA ASN A 38 12.33 10.96 -17.45
C ASN A 38 11.32 12.04 -17.88
N THR A 39 11.39 12.52 -19.12
CA THR A 39 10.46 13.56 -19.60
C THR A 39 9.01 13.10 -19.59
N TYR A 40 8.73 11.84 -19.91
CA TYR A 40 7.35 11.30 -19.81
C TYR A 40 6.91 11.04 -18.38
N TYR A 41 7.83 10.61 -17.51
CA TYR A 41 7.54 10.53 -16.09
C TYR A 41 7.16 11.91 -15.51
N ASP A 42 7.91 12.95 -15.87
CA ASP A 42 7.65 14.32 -15.40
C ASP A 42 6.32 14.85 -15.99
N TYR A 43 6.06 14.59 -17.27
CA TYR A 43 4.82 14.98 -17.94
C TYR A 43 3.58 14.34 -17.31
N SER A 44 3.60 13.00 -17.12
CA SER A 44 2.50 12.27 -16.47
C SER A 44 2.29 12.75 -15.02
N ASN A 45 3.37 13.06 -14.30
CA ASN A 45 3.28 13.61 -12.94
C ASN A 45 2.68 15.03 -12.91
N GLU A 46 3.02 15.88 -13.89
CA GLU A 46 2.42 17.20 -14.03
C GLU A 46 0.93 17.12 -14.36
N ARG A 47 0.54 16.24 -15.30
CA ARG A 47 -0.87 16.00 -15.64
C ARG A 47 -1.67 15.47 -14.47
N LEU A 48 -1.18 14.46 -13.77
CA LEU A 48 -1.79 13.94 -12.56
C LEU A 48 -1.98 15.05 -11.50
N SER A 49 -0.99 15.93 -11.35
CA SER A 49 -1.07 17.07 -10.43
C SER A 49 -2.11 18.11 -10.84
N GLN A 50 -2.30 18.34 -12.14
CA GLN A 50 -3.33 19.24 -12.68
C GLN A 50 -4.72 18.64 -12.47
N LEU A 51 -4.94 17.37 -12.82
CA LEU A 51 -6.22 16.69 -12.64
C LEU A 51 -6.62 16.61 -11.16
N ARG A 52 -5.69 16.27 -10.26
CA ARG A 52 -5.95 16.27 -8.81
C ARG A 52 -6.30 17.66 -8.28
N LYS A 53 -5.74 18.73 -8.83
CA LYS A 53 -6.11 20.12 -8.46
C LYS A 53 -7.52 20.47 -8.95
N GLN A 54 -7.85 20.08 -10.18
CA GLN A 54 -9.18 20.31 -10.76
C GLN A 54 -10.27 19.56 -9.99
N ALA A 55 -10.05 18.28 -9.66
CA ALA A 55 -10.97 17.48 -8.85
C ALA A 55 -11.21 18.10 -7.46
N ARG A 56 -10.15 18.62 -6.82
CA ARG A 56 -10.29 19.33 -5.52
C ARG A 56 -11.05 20.65 -5.64
N GLN A 57 -10.86 21.39 -6.73
CA GLN A 57 -11.57 22.65 -6.97
C GLN A 57 -13.04 22.43 -7.28
N ALA A 58 -13.38 21.36 -8.00
CA ALA A 58 -14.77 20.95 -8.24
C ALA A 58 -15.48 20.56 -6.92
N SER A 59 -14.80 19.83 -6.02
CA SER A 59 -15.35 19.41 -4.73
C SER A 59 -15.60 20.55 -3.72
N VAL A 60 -14.86 21.66 -3.80
CA VAL A 60 -15.01 22.80 -2.86
C VAL A 60 -16.06 23.82 -3.35
N GLY A 61 -16.43 23.80 -4.62
CA GLY A 61 -17.42 24.73 -5.20
C GLY A 61 -18.89 24.38 -4.95
N ASP A 62 -19.18 23.21 -4.38
CA ASP A 62 -20.52 22.59 -4.40
C ASP A 62 -21.38 22.84 -3.15
N THR A 63 -21.09 23.89 -2.37
CA THR A 63 -21.90 24.24 -1.17
C THR A 63 -23.06 25.20 -1.48
N GLU A 64 -23.19 25.70 -2.72
CA GLU A 64 -24.34 26.49 -3.17
C GLU A 64 -24.61 26.20 -4.65
N MET A 65 -25.36 25.15 -4.97
CA MET A 65 -26.52 25.20 -5.88
C MET A 65 -27.13 23.81 -6.11
N ASP A 66 -28.44 23.78 -5.94
CA ASP A 66 -29.37 22.67 -6.16
C ASP A 66 -29.39 22.28 -7.66
N LEU A 67 -28.69 21.21 -8.10
CA LEU A 67 -28.75 20.72 -9.50
C LEU A 67 -28.46 19.20 -9.66
N ASP A 68 -29.48 18.52 -10.20
CA ASP A 68 -29.50 17.46 -11.22
C ASP A 68 -28.49 16.28 -11.26
N ASP A 69 -29.07 15.10 -11.51
CA ASP A 69 -28.55 13.72 -11.64
C ASP A 69 -27.41 13.50 -12.68
N ASP A 70 -26.82 14.57 -13.24
CA ASP A 70 -25.80 14.53 -14.32
C ASP A 70 -24.36 14.76 -13.78
N ALA A 71 -24.19 15.15 -12.50
CA ALA A 71 -22.89 15.41 -11.88
C ALA A 71 -22.09 14.15 -11.51
N GLU A 72 -22.77 13.03 -11.26
CA GLU A 72 -22.14 11.72 -10.94
C GLU A 72 -21.39 11.12 -12.15
N ALA A 73 -21.84 11.40 -13.39
CA ALA A 73 -21.15 10.93 -14.59
C ALA A 73 -19.83 11.71 -14.84
N GLY A 74 -19.76 12.98 -14.46
CA GLY A 74 -18.56 13.81 -14.60
C GLY A 74 -17.51 13.55 -13.52
N SER A 75 -17.93 13.26 -12.29
CA SER A 75 -17.03 12.92 -11.18
C SER A 75 -16.37 11.55 -11.39
N THR A 76 -17.14 10.54 -11.82
CA THR A 76 -16.63 9.19 -12.12
C THR A 76 -15.66 9.18 -13.29
N ALA A 77 -15.97 9.89 -14.39
CA ALA A 77 -15.03 10.04 -15.52
C ALA A 77 -13.71 10.70 -15.10
N SER A 78 -13.75 11.71 -14.22
CA SER A 78 -12.54 12.36 -13.72
C SER A 78 -11.70 11.47 -12.79
N LEU A 79 -12.33 10.54 -12.06
CA LEU A 79 -11.63 9.57 -11.21
C LEU A 79 -10.96 8.46 -12.04
N GLU A 80 -11.64 7.97 -13.07
CA GLU A 80 -11.07 7.01 -14.04
C GLU A 80 -9.86 7.63 -14.75
N GLU A 81 -9.97 8.88 -15.23
CA GLU A 81 -8.83 9.60 -15.83
C GLU A 81 -7.66 9.74 -14.84
N ILE A 82 -7.91 10.10 -13.59
CA ILE A 82 -6.85 10.18 -12.56
C ILE A 82 -6.18 8.82 -12.36
N GLN A 83 -6.94 7.73 -12.36
CA GLN A 83 -6.42 6.38 -12.19
C GLN A 83 -5.55 5.95 -13.39
N GLU A 84 -5.97 6.26 -14.61
CA GLU A 84 -5.20 5.98 -15.82
C GLU A 84 -3.85 6.72 -15.81
N TRP A 85 -3.85 8.02 -15.50
CA TRP A 85 -2.63 8.81 -15.39
C TRP A 85 -1.71 8.34 -14.26
N GLU A 86 -2.29 7.81 -13.17
CA GLU A 86 -1.53 7.23 -12.08
C GLU A 86 -0.83 5.93 -12.49
N GLN A 87 -1.54 5.04 -13.22
CA GLN A 87 -0.96 3.83 -13.79
C GLN A 87 0.13 4.15 -14.82
N GLU A 88 -0.08 5.16 -15.66
CA GLU A 88 0.90 5.59 -16.63
C GLU A 88 2.16 6.13 -15.95
N ARG A 89 2.02 7.02 -14.95
CA ARG A 89 3.14 7.49 -14.14
C ARG A 89 3.91 6.34 -13.48
N GLN A 90 3.19 5.38 -12.88
CA GLN A 90 3.79 4.21 -12.24
C GLN A 90 4.58 3.37 -13.24
N THR A 91 4.03 3.17 -14.44
CA THR A 91 4.70 2.44 -15.53
C THR A 91 5.98 3.14 -15.96
N TRP A 92 5.94 4.47 -16.14
CA TRP A 92 7.13 5.24 -16.50
C TRP A 92 8.20 5.22 -15.41
N ASP A 93 7.83 5.25 -14.12
CA ASP A 93 8.80 5.11 -13.04
C ASP A 93 9.47 3.72 -13.02
N LEU A 94 8.72 2.66 -13.29
CA LEU A 94 9.28 1.30 -13.39
C LEU A 94 10.31 1.22 -14.53
N VAL A 95 9.93 1.71 -15.71
CA VAL A 95 10.79 1.71 -16.90
C VAL A 95 12.07 2.52 -16.64
N ARG A 96 11.93 3.69 -16.00
CA ARG A 96 13.06 4.56 -15.62
C ARG A 96 14.05 3.86 -14.68
N ARG A 97 13.57 2.99 -13.79
CA ARG A 97 14.40 2.22 -12.85
C ARG A 97 15.06 1.00 -13.51
N LEU A 98 14.37 0.33 -14.43
CA LEU A 98 14.86 -0.91 -15.05
C LEU A 98 15.86 -0.68 -16.19
N ILE A 99 15.67 0.33 -17.03
CA ILE A 99 16.55 0.54 -18.19
C ILE A 99 18.01 0.78 -17.75
N PRO A 100 18.33 1.63 -16.75
CA PRO A 100 19.71 1.81 -16.30
C PRO A 100 20.34 0.54 -15.73
N LEU A 101 19.55 -0.37 -15.16
CA LEU A 101 20.02 -1.66 -14.65
C LEU A 101 20.41 -2.60 -15.80
N ARG A 102 19.54 -2.73 -16.81
CA ARG A 102 19.75 -3.62 -17.96
C ARG A 102 20.84 -3.14 -18.91
N TYR A 103 20.92 -1.83 -19.13
CA TYR A 103 21.84 -1.22 -20.10
C TYR A 103 23.04 -0.53 -19.44
N SER A 104 23.40 -0.95 -18.21
CA SER A 104 24.56 -0.40 -17.50
C SER A 104 25.86 -0.67 -18.24
N THR A 105 26.72 0.35 -18.34
CA THR A 105 28.02 0.21 -19.00
C THR A 105 28.93 -0.76 -18.23
N PRO A 106 29.79 -1.54 -18.91
CA PRO A 106 30.64 -2.55 -18.26
C PRO A 106 31.62 -1.94 -17.22
N LYS A 107 32.00 -0.67 -17.38
CA LYS A 107 32.79 0.08 -16.39
C LYS A 107 32.04 0.25 -15.06
N SER A 108 30.75 0.54 -15.12
CA SER A 108 29.88 0.68 -13.95
C SER A 108 29.71 -0.66 -13.20
N LYS A 109 29.55 -1.76 -13.96
CA LYS A 109 29.43 -3.13 -13.41
C LYS A 109 30.68 -3.58 -12.64
N SER A 110 31.87 -3.30 -13.18
CA SER A 110 33.16 -3.63 -12.52
C SER A 110 33.39 -2.81 -11.24
N GLN A 111 32.97 -1.54 -11.21
CA GLN A 111 33.09 -0.69 -10.03
C GLN A 111 32.11 -1.10 -8.90
N ARG A 112 30.92 -1.58 -9.25
CA ARG A 112 29.91 -2.09 -8.30
C ARG A 112 30.36 -3.40 -7.62
N THR A 113 30.85 -4.36 -8.39
CA THR A 113 31.35 -5.64 -7.88
C THR A 113 32.58 -5.47 -6.98
N THR A 114 33.52 -4.61 -7.38
CA THR A 114 34.75 -4.35 -6.58
C THR A 114 34.48 -3.60 -5.28
N SER A 115 33.54 -2.66 -5.26
CA SER A 115 33.14 -1.95 -4.04
C SER A 115 32.34 -2.83 -3.07
N ALA A 116 31.43 -3.66 -3.57
CA ALA A 116 30.70 -4.63 -2.75
C ALA A 116 31.63 -5.69 -2.15
N THR A 117 32.56 -6.24 -2.94
CA THR A 117 33.55 -7.22 -2.46
C THR A 117 34.46 -6.64 -1.36
N LYS A 118 34.73 -5.33 -1.37
CA LYS A 118 35.48 -4.67 -0.30
C LYS A 118 34.64 -4.51 0.98
N LYS A 119 33.38 -4.05 0.87
CA LYS A 119 32.47 -3.92 2.01
C LYS A 119 32.16 -5.26 2.70
N ASN A 120 32.01 -6.34 1.92
CA ASN A 120 31.75 -7.68 2.46
C ASN A 120 32.95 -8.29 3.21
N LYS A 121 34.16 -7.75 3.02
CA LYS A 121 35.33 -8.15 3.83
C LYS A 121 35.35 -7.45 5.19
N GLU A 122 34.63 -6.34 5.33
CA GLU A 122 34.57 -5.52 6.55
C GLU A 122 33.33 -5.83 7.40
N GLY A 123 32.27 -6.40 6.83
CA GLY A 123 31.07 -6.86 7.53
C GLY A 123 30.45 -8.08 6.87
N ASN A 124 29.80 -8.93 7.66
CA ASN A 124 29.09 -10.16 7.24
C ASN A 124 27.82 -9.86 6.41
N ASP A 125 27.89 -8.94 5.45
CA ASP A 125 26.79 -8.54 4.57
C ASP A 125 26.69 -9.47 3.36
N LEU A 126 26.31 -10.73 3.62
CA LEU A 126 26.10 -11.74 2.58
C LEU A 126 24.99 -11.32 1.60
N TRP A 127 24.03 -10.51 2.05
CA TRP A 127 22.95 -10.00 1.21
C TRP A 127 23.45 -8.96 0.20
N GLY A 128 24.24 -7.99 0.65
CA GLY A 128 24.92 -7.05 -0.23
C GLY A 128 25.87 -7.74 -1.23
N ALA A 129 26.55 -8.80 -0.80
CA ALA A 129 27.35 -9.66 -1.67
C ALA A 129 26.54 -10.34 -2.78
N PHE A 130 25.41 -10.92 -2.41
CA PHE A 130 24.51 -11.59 -3.33
C PHE A 130 23.97 -10.62 -4.39
N LEU A 131 23.47 -9.46 -3.96
CA LEU A 131 22.98 -8.42 -4.86
C LEU A 131 24.06 -7.84 -5.77
N ALA A 132 25.32 -7.79 -5.35
CA ALA A 132 26.40 -7.30 -6.21
C ALA A 132 26.78 -8.27 -7.33
N ASN A 133 26.51 -9.57 -7.14
CA ASN A 133 26.89 -10.62 -8.09
C ASN A 133 25.74 -11.05 -9.01
N ASP A 134 24.49 -10.96 -8.56
CA ASP A 134 23.31 -11.37 -9.33
C ASP A 134 22.52 -10.15 -9.85
N GLU A 135 22.65 -9.87 -11.15
CA GLU A 135 21.93 -8.77 -11.82
C GLU A 135 20.40 -8.97 -11.75
N LEU A 136 19.93 -10.22 -11.78
CA LEU A 136 18.52 -10.57 -11.73
C LEU A 136 17.95 -10.30 -10.33
N ALA A 137 18.73 -10.59 -9.28
CA ALA A 137 18.36 -10.27 -7.91
C ALA A 137 18.20 -8.76 -7.68
N VAL A 138 19.08 -7.94 -8.27
CA VAL A 138 18.96 -6.47 -8.20
C VAL A 138 17.72 -5.99 -8.93
N GLU A 139 17.44 -6.49 -10.14
CA GLU A 139 16.22 -6.15 -10.87
C GLU A 139 14.97 -6.48 -10.05
N ARG A 140 14.88 -7.69 -9.50
CA ARG A 140 13.74 -8.12 -8.67
C ARG A 140 13.58 -7.25 -7.43
N ARG A 141 14.67 -6.92 -6.75
CA ARG A 141 14.65 -6.01 -5.61
C ARG A 141 14.10 -4.64 -6.00
N THR A 142 14.56 -4.07 -7.12
CA THR A 142 14.07 -2.78 -7.60
C THR A 142 12.59 -2.83 -7.99
N ILE A 143 12.12 -3.95 -8.56
CA ILE A 143 10.69 -4.16 -8.83
C ILE A 143 9.90 -4.23 -7.53
N LEU A 144 10.40 -4.93 -6.51
CA LEU A 144 9.74 -5.00 -5.19
C LEU A 144 9.67 -3.63 -4.51
N GLU A 145 10.77 -2.87 -4.52
CA GLU A 145 10.80 -1.50 -4.00
C GLU A 145 9.82 -0.58 -4.75
N TRP A 146 9.70 -0.75 -6.07
CA TRP A 146 8.72 -0.02 -6.87
C TRP A 146 7.28 -0.44 -6.54
N LEU A 147 6.98 -1.73 -6.43
CA LEU A 147 5.66 -2.25 -6.04
C LEU A 147 5.25 -1.73 -4.67
N GLN A 148 6.19 -1.69 -3.73
CA GLN A 148 5.97 -1.16 -2.38
C GLN A 148 5.55 0.31 -2.41
N GLN A 149 6.24 1.12 -3.22
CA GLN A 149 5.95 2.55 -3.38
C GLN A 149 4.61 2.77 -4.09
N SER A 150 4.29 1.97 -5.11
CA SER A 150 3.02 2.05 -5.84
C SER A 150 1.83 1.59 -4.99
N ALA A 151 2.01 0.58 -4.13
CA ALA A 151 0.98 0.10 -3.21
C ALA A 151 0.59 1.13 -2.14
N SER A 152 1.48 2.08 -1.84
CA SER A 152 1.24 3.14 -0.85
C SER A 152 0.25 4.20 -1.32
N SER A 153 -0.05 4.25 -2.62
CA SER A 153 -0.94 5.25 -3.23
C SER A 153 -2.41 4.81 -3.27
N GLY A 154 -2.73 3.62 -2.73
CA GLY A 154 -4.07 3.07 -2.75
C GLY A 154 -5.01 3.74 -1.75
N PRO A 155 -6.13 4.35 -2.18
CA PRO A 155 -7.29 4.55 -1.31
C PRO A 155 -7.99 3.20 -1.11
N ASP A 156 -8.54 2.98 0.10
CA ASP A 156 -9.44 1.87 0.55
C ASP A 156 -9.02 1.36 1.94
N LEU A 157 -7.70 1.16 2.19
CA LEU A 157 -7.25 0.60 3.47
C LEU A 157 -7.45 1.55 4.67
N ASN A 158 -7.14 2.83 4.51
CA ASN A 158 -7.31 3.81 5.60
C ASN A 158 -8.79 4.06 5.93
N ASP A 159 -9.66 3.98 4.92
CA ASP A 159 -11.10 4.13 5.09
C ASP A 159 -11.69 2.88 5.76
N LEU A 160 -11.26 1.69 5.35
CA LEU A 160 -11.58 0.43 6.01
C LEU A 160 -11.10 0.40 7.47
N VAL A 161 -9.86 0.82 7.75
CA VAL A 161 -9.33 0.91 9.12
C VAL A 161 -10.16 1.89 9.94
N ARG A 162 -10.55 3.04 9.37
CA ARG A 162 -11.42 4.02 10.04
C ARG A 162 -12.81 3.45 10.34
N GLU A 163 -13.43 2.73 9.41
CA GLU A 163 -14.72 2.06 9.60
C GLU A 163 -14.63 0.97 10.68
N LEU A 164 -13.61 0.13 10.62
CA LEU A 164 -13.37 -0.92 11.62
C LEU A 164 -13.13 -0.31 13.01
N GLN A 165 -12.44 0.84 13.09
CA GLN A 165 -12.22 1.55 14.36
C GLN A 165 -13.51 2.17 14.92
N GLN A 166 -14.39 2.67 14.06
CA GLN A 166 -15.72 3.15 14.45
C GLN A 166 -16.56 1.99 15.00
N ASN A 167 -16.59 0.86 14.30
CA ASN A 167 -17.34 -0.33 14.72
C ASN A 167 -16.78 -0.99 16.01
N ALA A 168 -15.52 -0.72 16.34
CA ALA A 168 -14.89 -1.18 17.57
C ALA A 168 -15.30 -0.36 18.82
N ASP A 169 -15.97 0.80 18.66
CA ASP A 169 -16.47 1.65 19.76
C ASP A 169 -15.42 2.02 20.83
N ARG A 170 -14.14 2.07 20.44
CA ARG A 170 -13.00 2.13 21.37
C ARG A 170 -12.13 3.38 21.27
N GLY A 171 -12.25 4.16 20.19
CA GLY A 171 -11.32 5.26 19.88
C GLY A 171 -9.87 4.77 19.75
N ASP A 172 -8.86 5.62 19.95
CA ASP A 172 -7.42 5.31 19.72
C ASP A 172 -6.74 4.42 20.79
N ILE A 173 -7.50 3.72 21.65
CA ILE A 173 -6.93 3.03 22.82
C ILE A 173 -6.40 1.63 22.44
N ILE A 174 -5.15 1.55 22.01
CA ILE A 174 -4.46 0.30 21.63
C ILE A 174 -3.99 -0.52 22.86
N ALA A 175 -3.82 0.13 24.02
CA ALA A 175 -3.08 -0.41 25.17
C ALA A 175 -3.74 -1.57 25.95
N HIS A 176 -4.93 -2.03 25.57
CA HIS A 176 -5.76 -2.90 26.43
C HIS A 176 -6.35 -4.14 25.75
N GLY A 177 -5.65 -4.79 24.81
CA GLY A 177 -6.03 -6.13 24.28
C GLY A 177 -7.52 -6.30 23.96
N TRP A 178 -8.15 -7.44 24.28
CA TRP A 178 -9.61 -7.66 24.12
C TRP A 178 -10.41 -7.17 25.34
N ILE A 179 -10.79 -5.89 25.35
CA ILE A 179 -11.40 -5.25 26.53
C ILE A 179 -12.88 -5.62 26.70
N HIS A 180 -13.62 -5.76 25.60
CA HIS A 180 -15.05 -6.07 25.62
C HIS A 180 -15.26 -7.54 26.01
N THR A 181 -14.47 -8.44 25.44
CA THR A 181 -14.39 -9.87 25.74
C THR A 181 -13.97 -10.08 27.19
N ARG A 182 -12.95 -9.36 27.68
CA ARG A 182 -12.56 -9.42 29.10
C ARG A 182 -13.70 -9.01 30.03
N SER A 183 -14.45 -7.98 29.66
CA SER A 183 -15.57 -7.48 30.45
C SER A 183 -16.74 -8.46 30.46
N ALA A 184 -17.05 -9.08 29.33
CA ALA A 184 -18.07 -10.12 29.19
C ALA A 184 -17.72 -11.37 30.01
N ILE A 185 -16.48 -11.88 29.91
CA ILE A 185 -15.99 -13.00 30.72
C ILE A 185 -16.07 -12.67 32.22
N LYS A 186 -15.70 -11.45 32.61
CA LYS A 186 -15.74 -11.01 34.01
C LYS A 186 -17.16 -10.94 34.55
N LEU A 187 -18.10 -10.39 33.77
CA LEU A 187 -19.52 -10.34 34.13
C LEU A 187 -20.07 -11.75 34.34
N GLN A 188 -19.75 -12.65 33.41
CA GLN A 188 -20.20 -14.04 33.44
C GLN A 188 -19.66 -14.81 34.66
N LYS A 189 -18.38 -14.62 35.01
CA LYS A 189 -17.79 -15.17 36.25
C LYS A 189 -18.50 -14.65 37.50
N GLY A 190 -18.91 -13.37 37.50
CA GLY A 190 -19.68 -12.77 38.58
C GLY A 190 -21.08 -13.40 38.74
N VAL A 191 -21.79 -13.63 37.64
CA VAL A 191 -23.14 -14.24 37.63
C VAL A 191 -23.12 -15.68 38.12
N ILE A 192 -22.13 -16.47 37.68
CA ILE A 192 -21.99 -17.89 38.06
C ILE A 192 -21.36 -18.03 39.47
N GLY A 193 -20.81 -16.94 40.04
CA GLY A 193 -20.10 -16.98 41.32
C GLY A 193 -18.82 -17.82 41.26
N TYR A 194 -18.23 -17.97 40.07
CA TYR A 194 -17.13 -18.89 39.81
C TYR A 194 -15.78 -18.16 39.85
N ALA A 195 -14.93 -18.51 40.83
CA ALA A 195 -13.63 -17.89 41.02
C ALA A 195 -12.50 -18.49 40.14
N ARG A 196 -12.74 -19.66 39.55
CA ARG A 196 -11.77 -20.36 38.69
C ARG A 196 -11.93 -19.96 37.22
N PRO A 197 -10.94 -20.25 36.34
CA PRO A 197 -11.13 -20.14 34.90
C PRO A 197 -12.41 -20.88 34.46
N LEU A 198 -13.17 -20.27 33.56
CA LEU A 198 -14.37 -20.88 33.00
C LEU A 198 -13.91 -22.02 32.10
N ASP A 199 -14.27 -23.26 32.43
CA ASP A 199 -13.96 -24.39 31.57
C ASP A 199 -15.11 -24.62 30.57
N VAL A 200 -14.77 -24.45 29.30
CA VAL A 200 -15.67 -24.56 28.15
C VAL A 200 -16.21 -25.97 27.91
N GLN A 201 -15.64 -26.99 28.56
CA GLN A 201 -16.11 -28.38 28.52
C GLN A 201 -17.34 -28.60 29.42
N PHE A 202 -17.61 -27.71 30.37
CA PHE A 202 -18.82 -27.81 31.20
C PHE A 202 -20.05 -27.30 30.43
N PRO A 203 -21.12 -28.11 30.32
CA PRO A 203 -22.32 -27.74 29.54
C PRO A 203 -23.01 -26.44 29.99
N GLU A 204 -22.97 -26.13 31.28
CA GLU A 204 -23.56 -24.90 31.85
C GLU A 204 -22.81 -23.65 31.40
N VAL A 205 -21.47 -23.71 31.46
CA VAL A 205 -20.60 -22.64 30.96
C VAL A 205 -20.72 -22.51 29.46
N ALA A 206 -20.73 -23.63 28.72
CA ALA A 206 -20.83 -23.62 27.27
C ALA A 206 -22.13 -23.00 26.74
N ARG A 207 -23.26 -23.18 27.45
CA ARG A 207 -24.55 -22.60 27.08
C ARG A 207 -24.69 -21.13 27.47
N SER A 208 -24.07 -20.72 28.57
CA SER A 208 -24.27 -19.38 29.12
C SER A 208 -23.20 -18.38 28.69
N LEU A 209 -21.99 -18.84 28.35
CA LEU A 209 -20.90 -18.01 27.83
C LEU A 209 -21.08 -17.76 26.32
N VAL A 210 -21.91 -16.77 26.00
CA VAL A 210 -22.21 -16.31 24.65
C VAL A 210 -21.90 -14.82 24.50
N ASN A 211 -21.54 -14.41 23.29
CA ASN A 211 -21.27 -13.00 22.97
C ASN A 211 -22.57 -12.24 22.66
N SER A 212 -22.45 -10.95 22.36
CA SER A 212 -23.60 -10.11 21.96
C SER A 212 -24.37 -10.62 20.73
N ASP A 213 -23.71 -11.33 19.80
CA ASP A 213 -24.31 -12.01 18.63
C ASP A 213 -24.86 -13.42 18.93
N LYS A 214 -24.89 -13.84 20.20
CA LYS A 214 -25.30 -15.18 20.65
C LYS A 214 -24.41 -16.33 20.15
N ALA A 215 -23.19 -16.02 19.69
CA ALA A 215 -22.17 -17.02 19.38
C ALA A 215 -21.41 -17.44 20.66
N PRO A 216 -20.86 -18.66 20.74
CA PRO A 216 -20.07 -19.10 21.88
C PRO A 216 -18.85 -18.19 22.09
N LEU A 217 -18.75 -17.56 23.27
CA LEU A 217 -17.68 -16.64 23.63
C LEU A 217 -16.48 -17.41 24.22
N VAL A 218 -15.25 -16.96 23.93
CA VAL A 218 -14.02 -17.50 24.52
C VAL A 218 -14.00 -17.35 26.05
N ALA A 219 -13.33 -18.29 26.73
CA ALA A 219 -13.17 -18.26 28.18
C ALA A 219 -11.82 -17.72 28.66
N GLU A 220 -10.84 -17.67 27.77
CA GLU A 220 -9.44 -17.28 28.04
C GLU A 220 -9.00 -16.17 27.06
N LEU A 221 -8.06 -15.34 27.52
CA LEU A 221 -7.61 -14.11 26.84
C LEU A 221 -6.18 -14.22 26.34
N ASP A 222 -5.85 -15.35 25.72
CA ASP A 222 -4.59 -15.60 25.03
C ASP A 222 -4.78 -15.57 23.51
N PRO A 223 -3.75 -15.21 22.72
CA PRO A 223 -3.90 -14.91 21.29
C PRO A 223 -4.39 -16.10 20.45
N ASP A 224 -4.21 -17.33 20.92
CA ASP A 224 -4.68 -18.55 20.26
C ASP A 224 -6.02 -19.08 20.82
N SER A 225 -6.66 -18.38 21.76
CA SER A 225 -7.88 -18.84 22.45
C SER A 225 -9.05 -19.06 21.49
N VAL A 226 -9.19 -18.18 20.50
CA VAL A 226 -10.20 -18.25 19.43
C VAL A 226 -10.06 -19.55 18.64
N THR A 227 -8.82 -19.90 18.27
CA THR A 227 -8.51 -21.11 17.49
C THR A 227 -8.60 -22.37 18.36
N ARG A 228 -8.00 -22.35 19.55
CA ARG A 228 -7.96 -23.51 20.47
C ARG A 228 -9.34 -23.90 20.96
N GLN A 229 -10.18 -22.93 21.29
CA GLN A 229 -11.52 -23.17 21.81
C GLN A 229 -12.57 -23.29 20.69
N SER A 230 -12.24 -22.89 19.46
CA SER A 230 -13.19 -22.78 18.34
C SER A 230 -14.40 -21.91 18.70
N ARG A 231 -14.12 -20.76 19.32
CA ARG A 231 -15.10 -19.79 19.86
C ARG A 231 -14.77 -18.39 19.40
N LYS A 232 -15.73 -17.47 19.53
CA LYS A 232 -15.60 -16.09 19.05
C LYS A 232 -15.27 -15.11 20.18
N LEU A 233 -14.73 -13.96 19.79
CA LEU A 233 -14.61 -12.77 20.64
C LEU A 233 -15.93 -12.00 20.69
N GLU A 234 -15.96 -10.95 21.49
CA GLU A 234 -16.97 -9.90 21.30
C GLU A 234 -16.76 -9.22 19.94
N PRO A 235 -17.84 -8.90 19.20
CA PRO A 235 -17.76 -8.29 17.87
C PRO A 235 -16.89 -7.04 17.84
N GLN A 236 -16.97 -6.20 18.88
CA GLN A 236 -16.15 -4.98 18.99
C GLN A 236 -14.65 -5.29 19.03
N ASP A 237 -14.23 -6.33 19.77
CA ASP A 237 -12.84 -6.75 19.80
C ASP A 237 -12.42 -7.44 18.49
N GLU A 238 -13.35 -8.11 17.79
CA GLU A 238 -13.09 -8.69 16.46
C GLU A 238 -12.87 -7.60 15.39
N TYR A 239 -13.67 -6.54 15.40
CA TYR A 239 -13.45 -5.37 14.53
C TYR A 239 -12.13 -4.67 14.86
N PHE A 240 -11.80 -4.53 16.13
CA PHE A 240 -10.54 -3.95 16.58
C PHE A 240 -9.32 -4.77 16.15
N GLU A 241 -9.34 -6.09 16.31
CA GLU A 241 -8.28 -6.98 15.81
C GLU A 241 -8.11 -6.82 14.30
N ARG A 242 -9.20 -6.83 13.53
CA ARG A 242 -9.14 -6.62 12.08
C ARG A 242 -8.55 -5.26 11.72
N ALA A 243 -8.88 -4.20 12.47
CA ALA A 243 -8.31 -2.87 12.26
C ALA A 243 -6.78 -2.86 12.50
N ILE A 244 -6.33 -3.46 13.61
CA ILE A 244 -4.90 -3.58 13.94
C ILE A 244 -4.17 -4.40 12.90
N TRP A 245 -4.68 -5.56 12.50
CA TRP A 245 -3.99 -6.41 11.51
C TRP A 245 -3.95 -5.75 10.14
N SER A 246 -5.03 -5.06 9.74
CA SER A 246 -5.08 -4.35 8.46
C SER A 246 -4.13 -3.14 8.45
N GLY A 247 -4.08 -2.36 9.54
CA GLY A 247 -3.15 -1.24 9.69
C GLY A 247 -1.69 -1.67 9.89
N GLY A 248 -1.44 -2.73 10.67
CA GLY A 248 -0.11 -3.29 10.93
C GLY A 248 0.51 -3.95 9.70
N ASN A 249 -0.30 -4.59 8.84
CA ASN A 249 0.17 -5.11 7.56
C ASN A 249 0.56 -3.97 6.59
N SER A 250 -0.05 -2.78 6.73
CA SER A 250 0.42 -1.57 6.06
C SER A 250 1.80 -1.15 6.56
N GLY A 251 2.05 -1.12 7.87
CA GLY A 251 3.38 -0.79 8.43
C GLY A 251 4.50 -1.73 7.98
N VAL A 252 4.21 -3.04 7.90
CA VAL A 252 5.15 -4.05 7.37
C VAL A 252 5.39 -3.86 5.86
N VAL A 253 4.37 -3.47 5.10
CA VAL A 253 4.50 -3.12 3.67
C VAL A 253 5.13 -1.73 3.49
N LEU A 254 5.09 -0.82 4.47
CA LEU A 254 5.66 0.53 4.37
C LEU A 254 7.08 0.63 4.96
N GLY A 255 7.61 -0.44 5.57
CA GLY A 255 8.96 -0.45 6.13
C GLY A 255 9.13 0.52 7.30
N GLU A 256 8.04 0.87 7.99
CA GLU A 256 8.13 1.60 9.24
C GLU A 256 8.48 0.62 10.37
N GLU A 257 9.79 0.53 10.66
CA GLU A 257 10.27 -0.09 11.90
C GLU A 257 9.74 0.71 13.10
N GLN A 258 9.03 0.03 14.01
CA GLN A 258 8.89 0.46 15.41
C GLN A 258 10.02 -0.13 16.25
#